data_AF-A0A1M5RY81-F1
#
_entry.id   AF-A0A1M5RY81-F1
#
_cell.length_a   1.000
_cell.length_b   1.000
_cell.length_c   1.000
_cell.angle_alpha   90.00
_cell.angle_beta   90.00
_cell.angle_gamma   90.00
#
_symmetry.space_group_name_H-M   'P 1'
#
loop_
_entity.id
_entity.type
_entity.pdbx_description
1 polymer ?
#
loop_
_entity_poly.entity_id
_entity_poly.type
_entity_poly.pdbx_seq_one_letter_code
_entity_poly.pdbx_strand_id
1 'polypeptide(L)'
;MELYLARHGQTDWNVGDRYQGTYDEPLNARGHQQARELAAALPRTIEQIVVSPMRRAQQTAEPVIAALGVPSITHEAFRERSFGRWEGLTYAEARALDPALFDRGGIFRFDEQPPGAEPLQALVDRTGNGLREVAQRFPDRRVLLIVHGFVIRALRLQLEGMSPDELWAMPKPMNGQIFHYPPAHVQRWLSTGEATRLQGADILTTASATSAV
;
A
#
# COMPACT_ATOMS: atom_id res chain seq x y z
N MET A 1 17.75 6.64 3.56
CA MET A 1 16.34 7.03 3.34
C MET A 1 15.50 6.53 4.50
N GLU A 2 14.68 7.40 5.10
CA GLU A 2 13.63 7.03 6.06
C GLU A 2 12.29 6.96 5.32
N LEU A 3 11.49 5.93 5.55
CA LEU A 3 10.32 5.63 4.72
C LEU A 3 9.02 5.60 5.52
N TYR A 4 8.00 6.28 5.01
CA TYR A 4 6.62 6.19 5.50
C TYR A 4 5.75 5.62 4.38
N LEU A 5 5.03 4.54 4.63
CA LEU A 5 4.04 3.97 3.71
C LEU A 5 2.65 4.31 4.22
N ALA A 6 1.82 4.94 3.39
CA ALA A 6 0.43 5.25 3.72
C ALA A 6 -0.52 4.59 2.73
N ARG A 7 -1.60 3.97 3.22
CA ARG A 7 -2.70 3.51 2.35
C ARG A 7 -3.62 4.68 2.02
N HIS A 8 -4.09 4.75 0.77
CA HIS A 8 -5.13 5.69 0.35
C HIS A 8 -6.38 5.66 1.27
N GLY A 9 -7.11 6.78 1.31
CA GLY A 9 -8.39 6.90 2.01
C GLY A 9 -9.49 6.00 1.45
N GLN A 10 -10.59 5.86 2.16
CA GLN A 10 -11.71 5.00 1.79
C GLN A 10 -12.37 5.42 0.47
N THR A 11 -12.73 4.43 -0.34
CA THR A 11 -13.64 4.57 -1.51
C THR A 11 -14.92 3.80 -1.24
N ASP A 12 -15.97 4.00 -2.03
CA ASP A 12 -17.22 3.25 -1.87
C ASP A 12 -17.03 1.74 -2.10
N TRP A 13 -16.05 1.38 -2.94
CA TRP A 13 -15.67 -0.01 -3.15
C TRP A 13 -14.92 -0.62 -1.95
N ASN A 14 -14.32 0.19 -1.07
CA ASN A 14 -13.85 -0.33 0.21
C ASN A 14 -15.00 -0.68 1.15
N VAL A 15 -16.06 0.13 1.17
CA VAL A 15 -17.26 -0.15 1.99
C VAL A 15 -17.98 -1.39 1.50
N GLY A 16 -18.06 -1.57 0.18
CA GLY A 16 -18.67 -2.76 -0.44
C GLY A 16 -17.76 -3.99 -0.53
N ASP A 17 -16.57 -3.96 0.09
CA ASP A 17 -15.59 -5.06 0.02
C ASP A 17 -15.31 -5.59 -1.40
N ARG A 18 -15.19 -4.66 -2.36
CA ARG A 18 -14.91 -4.97 -3.76
C ARG A 18 -13.41 -4.95 -4.05
N TYR A 19 -12.98 -5.86 -4.93
CA TYR A 19 -11.65 -5.81 -5.53
C TYR A 19 -11.57 -4.64 -6.52
N GLN A 20 -10.92 -3.56 -6.11
CA GLN A 20 -10.72 -2.38 -6.97
C GLN A 20 -9.71 -2.65 -8.07
N GLY A 21 -8.52 -3.14 -7.69
CA GLY A 21 -7.43 -3.37 -8.63
C GLY A 21 -7.19 -2.17 -9.54
N THR A 22 -7.34 -2.37 -10.85
CA THR A 22 -7.15 -1.35 -11.89
C THR A 22 -8.28 -0.33 -12.01
N TYR A 23 -9.44 -0.55 -11.40
CA TYR A 23 -10.53 0.44 -11.39
C TYR A 23 -10.13 1.68 -10.61
N ASP A 24 -10.35 2.85 -11.19
CA ASP A 24 -9.86 4.13 -10.68
C ASP A 24 -10.92 4.90 -9.86
N GLU A 25 -11.50 4.18 -8.89
CA GLU A 25 -12.51 4.73 -7.99
C GLU A 25 -11.99 5.91 -7.19
N PRO A 26 -12.76 7.02 -7.07
CA PRO A 26 -12.39 8.15 -6.25
C PRO A 26 -12.56 7.85 -4.75
N LEU A 27 -11.97 8.70 -3.91
CA LEU A 27 -12.30 8.74 -2.49
C LEU A 27 -13.77 9.11 -2.28
N ASN A 28 -14.38 8.52 -1.26
CA ASN A 28 -15.67 8.96 -0.76
C ASN A 28 -15.51 10.05 0.31
N ALA A 29 -16.61 10.54 0.87
CA ALA A 29 -16.58 11.60 1.88
C ALA A 29 -15.70 11.23 3.10
N ARG A 30 -15.77 9.96 3.52
CA ARG A 30 -14.95 9.42 4.61
C ARG A 30 -13.48 9.34 4.22
N GLY A 31 -13.16 8.94 3.00
CA GLY A 31 -11.80 8.92 2.46
C GLY A 31 -11.16 10.30 2.42
N HIS A 32 -11.91 11.32 2.01
CA HIS A 32 -11.43 12.72 2.07
C HIS A 32 -11.17 13.18 3.51
N GLN A 33 -11.96 12.74 4.48
CA GLN A 33 -11.67 12.99 5.89
C GLN A 33 -10.39 12.29 6.34
N GLN A 34 -10.22 11.01 6.00
CA GLN A 34 -9.01 10.25 6.30
C GLN A 34 -7.75 10.88 5.69
N ALA A 35 -7.85 11.43 4.48
CA ALA A 35 -6.74 12.12 3.83
C ALA A 35 -6.30 13.37 4.61
N ARG A 36 -7.24 14.14 5.17
CA ARG A 36 -6.93 15.29 6.04
C ARG A 36 -6.30 14.86 7.36
N GLU A 37 -6.80 13.77 7.95
CA GLU A 37 -6.24 13.22 9.18
C GLU A 37 -4.83 12.66 8.97
N LEU A 38 -4.60 12.01 7.82
CA LEU A 38 -3.27 11.56 7.39
C LEU A 38 -2.30 12.75 7.33
N ALA A 39 -2.70 13.86 6.70
CA ALA A 39 -1.91 15.08 6.65
C ALA A 39 -1.62 15.70 8.03
N ALA A 40 -2.50 15.47 9.01
CA ALA A 40 -2.31 15.91 10.39
C ALA A 40 -1.35 14.99 11.18
N ALA A 41 -1.39 13.68 10.93
CA ALA A 41 -0.62 12.67 11.66
C ALA A 41 0.83 12.52 11.18
N LEU A 42 1.13 12.87 9.93
CA LEU A 42 2.46 12.76 9.36
C LEU A 42 3.44 13.79 9.96
N PRO A 43 4.73 13.42 10.12
CA PRO A 43 5.72 14.36 10.62
C PRO A 43 5.94 15.50 9.62
N ARG A 44 6.09 16.72 10.14
CA ARG A 44 6.37 17.91 9.32
C ARG A 44 7.73 17.91 8.65
N THR A 45 8.54 16.90 8.93
CA THR A 45 9.88 16.72 8.39
C THR A 45 9.92 15.78 7.18
N ILE A 46 8.78 15.33 6.64
CA ILE A 46 8.77 14.65 5.34
C ILE A 46 9.33 15.63 4.29
N GLU A 47 10.26 15.15 3.46
CA GLU A 47 10.97 15.98 2.47
C GLU A 47 10.56 15.65 1.03
N GLN A 48 9.93 14.49 0.81
CA GLN A 48 9.50 14.05 -0.50
C GLN A 48 8.24 13.19 -0.41
N ILE A 49 7.31 13.41 -1.32
CA ILE A 49 6.11 12.59 -1.47
C ILE A 49 6.19 11.82 -2.80
N VAL A 50 5.91 10.53 -2.76
CA VAL A 50 5.75 9.65 -3.93
C VAL A 50 4.36 9.07 -3.89
N VAL A 51 3.64 9.14 -5.00
CA VAL A 51 2.21 8.78 -5.06
C VAL A 51 2.00 7.78 -6.18
N SER A 52 1.16 6.78 -5.91
CA SER A 52 0.61 5.92 -6.94
C SER A 52 -0.17 6.72 -7.99
N PRO A 53 -0.17 6.35 -9.28
CA PRO A 53 -0.93 7.08 -10.31
C PRO A 53 -2.44 7.06 -10.12
N MET A 54 -2.98 6.15 -9.30
CA MET A 54 -4.43 5.98 -9.14
C MET A 54 -5.07 7.15 -8.39
N ARG A 55 -6.22 7.62 -8.87
CA ARG A 55 -6.97 8.78 -8.38
C ARG A 55 -7.19 8.76 -6.87
N ARG A 56 -7.59 7.64 -6.28
CA ARG A 56 -7.76 7.52 -4.82
C ARG A 56 -6.49 7.84 -4.03
N ALA A 57 -5.31 7.47 -4.55
CA ALA A 57 -4.03 7.81 -3.92
C ALA A 57 -3.69 9.28 -4.14
N GLN A 58 -3.92 9.81 -5.33
CA GLN A 58 -3.72 11.24 -5.66
C GLN A 58 -4.59 12.16 -4.79
N GLN A 59 -5.89 11.87 -4.68
CA GLN A 59 -6.82 12.59 -3.81
C GLN A 59 -6.46 12.45 -2.32
N THR A 60 -5.80 11.35 -1.92
CA THR A 60 -5.28 11.21 -0.56
C THR A 60 -4.06 12.10 -0.35
N ALA A 61 -3.23 12.28 -1.38
CA ALA A 61 -2.01 13.09 -1.33
C ALA A 61 -2.28 14.59 -1.32
N GLU A 62 -3.36 15.07 -1.96
CA GLU A 62 -3.71 16.50 -2.05
C GLU A 62 -3.60 17.26 -0.72
N PRO A 63 -4.30 16.89 0.37
CA PRO A 63 -4.18 17.60 1.65
C PRO A 63 -2.80 17.45 2.30
N VAL A 64 -2.09 16.36 2.04
CA VAL A 64 -0.73 16.12 2.56
C VAL A 64 0.27 17.06 1.90
N ILE A 65 0.19 17.19 0.57
CA ILE A 65 1.02 18.10 -0.23
C ILE A 65 0.76 19.54 0.21
N ALA A 66 -0.51 19.93 0.35
CA ALA A 66 -0.87 21.27 0.81
C ALA A 66 -0.35 21.59 2.23
N ALA A 67 -0.40 20.62 3.14
CA ALA A 67 0.04 20.80 4.52
C ALA A 67 1.56 20.80 4.70
N LEU A 68 2.29 20.07 3.87
CA LEU A 68 3.75 19.94 3.98
C LEU A 68 4.51 20.90 3.07
N GLY A 69 3.91 21.33 1.95
CA GLY A 69 4.55 22.24 0.98
C GLY A 69 5.76 21.62 0.27
N VAL A 70 5.85 20.29 0.21
CA VAL A 70 6.98 19.56 -0.41
C VAL A 70 6.62 19.01 -1.80
N PRO A 71 7.63 18.79 -2.67
CA PRO A 71 7.39 18.20 -3.99
C PRO A 71 6.73 16.82 -3.89
N SER A 72 5.85 16.52 -4.85
CA SER A 72 5.34 15.18 -5.07
C SER A 72 5.75 14.68 -6.46
N ILE A 73 5.96 13.36 -6.57
CA ILE A 73 6.11 12.69 -7.86
C ILE A 73 5.12 11.52 -7.94
N THR A 74 4.60 11.29 -9.14
CA THR A 74 3.82 10.08 -9.43
C THR A 74 4.74 8.98 -9.93
N HIS A 75 4.53 7.75 -9.47
CA HIS A 75 5.40 6.63 -9.81
C HIS A 75 4.59 5.36 -10.14
N GLU A 76 4.68 4.92 -11.40
CA GLU A 76 3.87 3.83 -11.97
C GLU A 76 4.04 2.50 -11.21
N ALA A 77 5.27 2.21 -10.77
CA ALA A 77 5.59 1.03 -9.98
C ALA A 77 4.69 0.81 -8.74
N PHE A 78 4.01 1.85 -8.24
CA PHE A 78 3.13 1.78 -7.08
C PHE A 78 1.63 1.81 -7.41
N ARG A 79 1.20 1.57 -8.65
CA ARG A 79 -0.23 1.27 -8.93
C ARG A 79 -0.69 0.01 -8.20
N GLU A 80 -1.99 -0.11 -7.92
CA GLU A 80 -2.51 -1.33 -7.29
C GLU A 80 -2.32 -2.55 -8.19
N ARG A 81 -2.31 -3.73 -7.55
CA ARG A 81 -2.31 -5.02 -8.26
C ARG A 81 -3.58 -5.18 -9.09
N SER A 82 -3.44 -5.67 -10.33
CA SER A 82 -4.61 -6.18 -11.07
C SER A 82 -5.12 -7.46 -10.43
N PHE A 83 -6.42 -7.54 -10.14
CA PHE A 83 -7.08 -8.76 -9.66
C PHE A 83 -7.75 -9.56 -10.79
N GLY A 84 -7.56 -9.16 -12.04
CA GLY A 84 -8.09 -9.86 -13.21
C GLY A 84 -9.61 -10.01 -13.12
N ARG A 85 -10.10 -11.22 -13.36
CA ARG A 85 -11.54 -11.50 -13.33
C ARG A 85 -12.24 -11.25 -11.98
N TRP A 86 -11.50 -11.03 -10.90
CA TRP A 86 -12.10 -10.66 -9.61
C TRP A 86 -12.37 -9.18 -9.46
N GLU A 87 -11.81 -8.32 -10.31
CA GLU A 87 -12.05 -6.88 -10.22
C GLU A 87 -13.53 -6.53 -10.39
N GLY A 88 -14.00 -5.58 -9.58
CA GLY A 88 -15.42 -5.23 -9.51
C GLY A 88 -16.25 -6.16 -8.65
N LEU A 89 -15.82 -7.39 -8.38
CA LEU A 89 -16.55 -8.32 -7.52
C LEU A 89 -16.33 -8.00 -6.04
N THR A 90 -17.37 -8.21 -5.23
CA THR A 90 -17.23 -8.34 -3.78
C THR A 90 -16.42 -9.59 -3.42
N TYR A 91 -15.89 -9.66 -2.21
CA TYR A 91 -15.24 -10.89 -1.70
C TYR A 91 -16.17 -12.12 -1.75
N ALA A 92 -17.46 -11.93 -1.45
CA ALA A 92 -18.44 -13.01 -1.53
C ALA A 92 -18.68 -13.48 -2.97
N GLU A 93 -18.81 -12.54 -3.92
CA GLU A 93 -18.97 -12.86 -5.34
C GLU A 93 -17.72 -13.56 -5.92
N ALA A 94 -16.52 -13.09 -5.56
CA ALA A 94 -15.27 -13.74 -5.97
C ALA A 94 -15.13 -15.16 -5.42
N ARG A 95 -15.51 -15.37 -4.14
CA ARG A 95 -15.54 -16.71 -3.54
C ARG A 95 -16.57 -17.62 -4.21
N ALA A 96 -17.74 -17.09 -4.57
CA ALA A 96 -18.75 -17.86 -5.29
C ALA A 96 -18.29 -18.22 -6.71
N LEU A 97 -17.56 -17.33 -7.38
CA LEU A 97 -17.01 -17.56 -8.72
C LEU A 97 -15.91 -18.63 -8.70
N ASP A 98 -15.00 -18.56 -7.71
CA ASP A 98 -13.81 -19.42 -7.64
C ASP A 98 -13.53 -19.96 -6.23
N PRO A 99 -14.40 -20.84 -5.68
CA PRO A 99 -14.33 -21.23 -4.27
C PRO A 99 -13.00 -21.88 -3.90
N ALA A 100 -12.50 -22.80 -4.73
CA ALA A 100 -11.24 -23.50 -4.44
C ALA A 100 -10.01 -22.57 -4.45
N LEU A 101 -9.99 -21.58 -5.35
CA LEU A 101 -8.91 -20.60 -5.46
C LEU A 101 -8.98 -19.59 -4.30
N PHE A 102 -10.19 -19.15 -3.97
CA PHE A 102 -10.42 -18.20 -2.87
C PHE A 102 -10.06 -18.82 -1.52
N ASP A 103 -10.51 -20.05 -1.25
CA ASP A 103 -10.32 -20.71 0.06
C ASP A 103 -8.86 -21.08 0.33
N ARG A 104 -8.04 -21.29 -0.71
CA ARG A 104 -6.59 -21.47 -0.59
C ARG A 104 -5.79 -20.16 -0.66
N GLY A 105 -6.49 -19.03 -0.77
CA GLY A 105 -5.88 -17.71 -0.79
C GLY A 105 -5.07 -17.39 -2.04
N GLY A 106 -5.55 -17.80 -3.22
CA GLY A 106 -4.83 -17.66 -4.49
C GLY A 106 -4.23 -16.28 -4.76
N ILE A 107 -4.91 -15.19 -4.41
CA ILE A 107 -4.35 -13.84 -4.57
C ILE A 107 -3.16 -13.54 -3.63
N PHE A 108 -2.75 -14.42 -2.73
CA PHE A 108 -1.57 -14.24 -1.89
C PHE A 108 -0.48 -15.27 -2.20
N ARG A 109 -0.70 -16.08 -3.24
CA ARG A 109 0.24 -17.10 -3.71
C ARG A 109 1.11 -16.57 -4.85
N PHE A 110 2.30 -17.15 -4.97
CA PHE A 110 3.26 -16.84 -6.03
C PHE A 110 3.03 -17.68 -7.30
N ASP A 111 2.46 -18.87 -7.13
CA ASP A 111 2.25 -19.90 -8.14
C ASP A 111 0.79 -19.98 -8.64
N GLU A 112 -0.11 -19.19 -8.06
CA GLU A 112 -1.54 -19.23 -8.35
C GLU A 112 -2.12 -17.81 -8.30
N GLN A 113 -3.10 -17.51 -9.16
CA GLN A 113 -3.81 -16.23 -9.19
C GLN A 113 -5.12 -16.34 -9.96
N PRO A 114 -6.07 -15.41 -9.78
CA PRO A 114 -7.23 -15.32 -10.66
C PRO A 114 -6.79 -15.08 -12.12
N PRO A 115 -7.47 -15.70 -13.11
CA PRO A 115 -7.26 -15.41 -14.52
C PRO A 115 -7.23 -13.91 -14.84
N GLY A 116 -6.21 -13.50 -15.58
CA GLY A 116 -5.95 -12.10 -15.95
C GLY A 116 -5.39 -11.23 -14.82
N ALA A 117 -5.24 -11.75 -13.60
CA ALA A 117 -4.62 -11.02 -12.51
C ALA A 117 -3.11 -10.91 -12.70
N GLU A 118 -2.54 -9.82 -12.17
CA GLU A 118 -1.10 -9.67 -12.09
C GLU A 118 -0.51 -10.75 -11.18
N PRO A 119 0.54 -11.50 -11.59
CA PRO A 119 1.23 -12.44 -10.71
C PRO A 119 1.79 -11.74 -9.47
N LEU A 120 1.76 -12.39 -8.31
CA LEU A 120 2.29 -11.80 -7.07
C LEU A 120 3.79 -11.45 -7.20
N GLN A 121 4.57 -12.31 -7.87
CA GLN A 121 5.98 -12.03 -8.14
C GLN A 121 6.17 -10.73 -8.93
N ALA A 122 5.36 -10.49 -9.96
CA ALA A 122 5.45 -9.28 -10.77
C ALA A 122 5.15 -8.01 -9.95
N LEU A 123 4.18 -8.08 -9.04
CA LEU A 123 3.90 -7.00 -8.08
C LEU A 123 5.10 -6.76 -7.14
N VAL A 124 5.67 -7.82 -6.58
CA VAL A 124 6.85 -7.76 -5.69
C VAL A 124 8.03 -7.12 -6.42
N ASP A 125 8.34 -7.60 -7.63
CA ASP A 125 9.45 -7.12 -8.44
C ASP A 125 9.29 -5.65 -8.80
N ARG A 126 8.13 -5.23 -9.32
CA ARG A 126 7.94 -3.83 -9.72
C ARG A 126 7.98 -2.88 -8.53
N THR A 127 7.37 -3.26 -7.40
CA THR A 127 7.34 -2.40 -6.21
C THR A 127 8.71 -2.32 -5.55
N GLY A 128 9.47 -3.42 -5.54
CA GLY A 128 10.86 -3.46 -5.10
C GLY A 128 11.76 -2.60 -5.98
N ASN A 129 11.69 -2.75 -7.30
CA ASN A 129 12.43 -1.92 -8.25
C ASN A 129 12.10 -0.43 -8.06
N GLY A 130 10.81 -0.07 -7.99
CA GLY A 130 10.39 1.30 -7.75
C GLY A 130 10.88 1.86 -6.42
N LEU A 131 10.91 1.06 -5.35
CA LEU A 131 11.46 1.51 -4.07
C LEU A 131 12.98 1.75 -4.14
N ARG A 132 13.73 0.94 -4.89
CA ARG A 132 15.17 1.18 -5.13
C ARG A 132 15.39 2.46 -5.94
N GLU A 133 14.59 2.71 -6.97
CA GLU A 133 14.64 3.96 -7.76
C GLU A 133 14.37 5.19 -6.89
N VAL A 134 13.34 5.13 -6.03
CA VAL A 134 13.04 6.18 -5.05
C VAL A 134 14.21 6.40 -4.10
N ALA A 135 14.79 5.34 -3.54
CA ALA A 135 15.92 5.44 -2.61
C ALA A 135 17.18 6.05 -3.27
N GLN A 136 17.45 5.70 -4.53
CA GLN A 136 18.55 6.27 -5.31
C GLN A 136 18.32 7.74 -5.64
N ARG A 137 17.07 8.13 -5.95
CA ARG A 137 16.72 9.51 -6.30
C ARG A 137 16.68 10.43 -5.09
N PHE A 138 16.34 9.90 -3.91
CA PHE A 138 16.16 10.65 -2.67
C PHE A 138 16.98 10.03 -1.52
N PRO A 139 18.32 9.98 -1.65
CA PRO A 139 19.18 9.45 -0.60
C PRO A 139 19.01 10.30 0.67
N ASP A 140 19.05 9.63 1.82
CA ASP A 140 18.98 10.24 3.16
C ASP A 140 17.75 11.11 3.47
N ARG A 141 16.77 11.18 2.57
CA ARG A 141 15.52 11.91 2.80
C ARG A 141 14.49 11.10 3.59
N ARG A 142 13.58 11.82 4.23
CA ARG A 142 12.31 11.29 4.75
C ARG A 142 11.26 11.29 3.65
N VAL A 143 10.91 10.10 3.17
CA VAL A 143 10.03 9.92 2.01
C VAL A 143 8.69 9.31 2.44
N LEU A 144 7.59 9.90 1.99
CA LEU A 144 6.25 9.36 2.11
C LEU A 144 5.81 8.71 0.79
N LEU A 145 5.38 7.45 0.84
CA LEU A 145 4.74 6.73 -0.25
C LEU A 145 3.25 6.56 0.03
N ILE A 146 2.38 7.16 -0.78
CA ILE A 146 0.91 7.00 -0.68
C ILE A 146 0.46 6.00 -1.76
N VAL A 147 0.00 4.83 -1.31
CA VAL A 147 -0.17 3.63 -2.13
C VAL A 147 -1.42 2.81 -1.71
N HIS A 148 -1.42 1.51 -2.01
CA HIS A 148 -2.57 0.63 -1.89
C HIS A 148 -2.33 -0.56 -0.98
N GLY A 149 -3.40 -1.33 -0.70
CA GLY A 149 -3.34 -2.46 0.22
C GLY A 149 -2.33 -3.50 -0.24
N PHE A 150 -2.45 -4.02 -1.47
CA PHE A 150 -1.55 -5.06 -1.95
C PHE A 150 -0.12 -4.55 -2.23
N VAL A 151 0.03 -3.29 -2.63
CA VAL A 151 1.35 -2.65 -2.74
C VAL A 151 2.07 -2.58 -1.39
N ILE A 152 1.37 -2.18 -0.31
CA ILE A 152 1.93 -2.22 1.05
C ILE A 152 2.34 -3.65 1.38
N ARG A 153 1.45 -4.62 1.19
CA ARG A 153 1.75 -6.03 1.46
C ARG A 153 3.00 -6.51 0.74
N ALA A 154 3.18 -6.18 -0.54
CA ALA A 154 4.34 -6.56 -1.33
C ALA A 154 5.64 -5.88 -0.88
N LEU A 155 5.58 -4.62 -0.44
CA LEU A 155 6.73 -3.93 0.15
C LEU A 155 7.08 -4.51 1.53
N ARG A 156 6.08 -4.80 2.36
CA ARG A 156 6.26 -5.44 3.67
C ARG A 156 6.88 -6.83 3.53
N LEU A 157 6.44 -7.63 2.55
CA LEU A 157 7.01 -8.94 2.27
C LEU A 157 8.53 -8.87 2.07
N GLN A 158 9.00 -7.87 1.32
CA GLN A 158 10.42 -7.67 1.02
C GLN A 158 11.19 -7.04 2.19
N LEU A 159 10.63 -6.02 2.82
CA LEU A 159 11.28 -5.25 3.88
C LEU A 159 11.32 -6.02 5.21
N GLU A 160 10.36 -6.92 5.46
CA GLU A 160 10.19 -7.63 6.74
C GLU A 160 10.47 -9.15 6.61
N GLY A 161 10.71 -9.65 5.39
CA GLY A 161 11.14 -11.03 5.16
C GLY A 161 10.04 -12.02 5.52
N MET A 162 8.81 -11.63 5.22
CA MET A 162 7.64 -12.45 5.52
C MET A 162 7.57 -13.64 4.56
N SER A 163 6.96 -14.73 5.01
CA SER A 163 6.54 -15.82 4.14
C SER A 163 5.22 -15.48 3.42
N PRO A 164 4.86 -16.20 2.34
CA PRO A 164 3.53 -16.07 1.73
C PRO A 164 2.38 -16.36 2.71
N ASP A 165 2.57 -17.30 3.63
CA ASP A 165 1.55 -17.64 4.64
C ASP A 165 1.37 -16.49 5.65
N GLU A 166 2.46 -15.83 6.04
CA GLU A 166 2.40 -14.64 6.89
C GLU A 166 1.72 -13.47 6.16
N LEU A 167 1.96 -13.33 4.85
CA LEU A 167 1.30 -12.34 4.01
C LEU A 167 -0.23 -12.55 3.96
N TRP A 168 -0.67 -13.81 3.86
CA TRP A 168 -2.08 -14.21 3.87
C TRP A 168 -2.73 -13.94 5.23
N ALA A 169 -2.06 -14.31 6.31
CA ALA A 169 -2.56 -14.13 7.68
C ALA A 169 -2.56 -12.67 8.13
N MET A 170 -1.81 -11.80 7.45
CA MET A 170 -1.68 -10.39 7.83
C MET A 170 -2.99 -9.62 7.66
N PRO A 171 -3.43 -8.86 8.69
CA PRO A 171 -4.57 -7.96 8.60
C PRO A 171 -4.48 -7.03 7.39
N LYS A 172 -5.62 -6.77 6.75
CA LYS A 172 -5.71 -5.81 5.65
C LYS A 172 -5.27 -4.42 6.15
N PRO A 173 -4.25 -3.79 5.54
CA PRO A 173 -3.87 -2.43 5.92
C PRO A 173 -5.09 -1.52 5.84
N MET A 174 -5.38 -0.74 6.88
CA MET A 174 -6.58 0.08 6.95
C MET A 174 -6.43 1.34 6.08
N ASN A 175 -7.54 1.89 5.60
CA ASN A 175 -7.50 3.14 4.84
C ASN A 175 -6.93 4.26 5.73
N GLY A 176 -5.93 5.00 5.23
CA GLY A 176 -5.21 6.03 5.99
C GLY A 176 -4.17 5.50 6.99
N GLN A 177 -3.96 4.18 7.11
CA GLN A 177 -2.92 3.62 7.97
C GLN A 177 -1.51 3.96 7.46
N ILE A 178 -0.59 4.22 8.40
CA ILE A 178 0.81 4.54 8.12
C ILE A 178 1.73 3.44 8.70
N PHE A 179 2.75 3.06 7.95
CA PHE A 179 3.85 2.21 8.41
C PHE A 179 5.16 2.99 8.29
N HIS A 180 5.95 3.03 9.35
CA HIS A 180 7.21 3.76 9.43
C HIS A 180 8.40 2.79 9.42
N TYR A 181 9.35 3.02 8.52
CA TYR A 181 10.60 2.27 8.43
C TYR A 181 11.77 3.22 8.69
N PRO A 182 12.50 3.02 9.80
CA PRO A 182 13.71 3.78 10.08
C PRO A 182 14.78 3.61 8.99
N PRO A 183 15.73 4.55 8.85
CA PRO A 183 16.80 4.48 7.86
C PRO A 183 17.55 3.15 7.84
N ALA A 184 17.83 2.56 9.00
CA ALA A 184 18.56 1.30 9.12
C ALA A 184 17.83 0.13 8.45
N HIS A 185 16.50 0.09 8.50
CA HIS A 185 15.71 -1.00 7.89
C HIS A 185 15.83 -0.94 6.37
N VAL A 186 15.58 0.25 5.81
CA VAL A 186 15.64 0.47 4.37
C VAL A 186 17.06 0.27 3.85
N GLN A 187 18.07 0.79 4.57
CA GLN A 187 19.47 0.66 4.18
C GLN A 187 19.94 -0.80 4.16
N ARG A 188 19.56 -1.59 5.17
CA ARG A 188 19.89 -3.03 5.22
C ARG A 188 19.28 -3.77 4.04
N TRP A 189 17.99 -3.53 3.77
CA TRP A 189 17.33 -4.13 2.61
C TRP A 189 18.00 -3.74 1.29
N LEU A 190 18.36 -2.46 1.12
CA LEU A 190 19.04 -1.99 -0.10
C LEU A 190 20.44 -2.58 -0.28
N SER A 191 21.21 -2.76 0.78
CA SER A 191 22.62 -3.15 0.70
C SER A 191 22.84 -4.66 0.68
N THR A 192 22.03 -5.43 1.40
CA THR A 192 22.22 -6.88 1.54
C THR A 192 21.02 -7.70 1.04
N GLY A 193 19.88 -7.07 0.78
CA GLY A 193 18.62 -7.77 0.55
C GLY A 193 18.02 -8.36 1.82
N GLU A 194 18.66 -8.20 2.98
CA GLU A 194 18.16 -8.71 4.25
C GLU A 194 17.00 -7.87 4.77
N ALA A 195 16.00 -8.55 5.29
CA ALA A 195 14.80 -7.94 5.82
C ALA A 195 14.87 -7.68 7.34
N THR A 196 14.11 -6.71 7.82
CA THR A 196 13.96 -6.39 9.26
C THR A 196 12.48 -6.15 9.58
N ARG A 197 11.92 -6.94 10.51
CA ARG A 197 10.51 -6.83 10.90
C ARG A 197 10.21 -5.52 11.62
N LEU A 198 9.05 -4.96 11.34
CA LEU A 198 8.51 -3.83 12.12
C LEU A 198 8.11 -4.27 13.52
N GLN A 199 8.19 -3.34 14.47
CA GLN A 199 7.63 -3.44 15.80
C GLN A 199 6.29 -2.69 15.88
N GLY A 200 5.48 -2.92 16.93
CA GLY A 200 4.16 -2.29 17.06
C GLY A 200 4.20 -0.75 17.05
N ALA A 201 5.28 -0.15 17.54
CA ALA A 201 5.49 1.31 17.54
C ALA A 201 5.67 1.90 16.13
N ASP A 202 6.02 1.07 15.15
CA ASP A 202 6.26 1.46 13.76
C ASP A 202 4.97 1.52 12.93
N ILE A 203 3.83 1.11 13.51
CA ILE A 203 2.52 1.13 12.86
C ILE A 203 1.72 2.29 13.45
N LEU A 204 1.64 3.37 12.69
CA LEU A 204 0.90 4.57 13.08
C LEU A 204 -0.51 4.51 12.51
N THR A 205 -1.50 4.76 13.36
CA THR A 205 -2.92 4.83 12.95
C THR A 205 -3.38 6.28 13.02
N THR A 206 -4.08 6.75 11.99
CA THR A 206 -4.83 7.99 12.09
C THR A 206 -5.99 7.80 13.07
N ALA A 207 -6.49 8.88 13.67
CA ALA A 207 -7.56 8.84 14.67
C ALA A 207 -8.79 8.05 14.22
N SER A 208 -9.04 7.99 12.91
CA SER A 208 -10.18 7.28 12.35
C SER A 208 -9.83 5.94 11.66
N ALA A 209 -8.56 5.52 11.71
CA ALA A 209 -8.13 4.17 11.35
C ALA A 209 -8.27 3.18 12.52
N THR A 210 -8.79 3.62 13.68
CA THR A 210 -9.10 2.75 14.82
C THR A 210 -10.56 2.30 14.84
N SER A 211 -11.42 2.83 13.96
CA SER A 211 -12.85 2.50 13.89
C SER A 211 -13.15 1.63 12.67
N ALA A 212 -12.81 0.34 12.76
CA ALA A 212 -13.45 -0.72 12.01
C ALA A 212 -13.33 -2.01 12.85
N VAL A 213 -14.29 -2.18 13.75
CA VAL A 213 -14.66 -3.52 14.24
C VAL A 213 -15.62 -4.11 13.24
#